data_AF-A0A939X8I4-F1
#
_entry.id   AF-A0A939X8I4-F1
#
_cell.length_a   1.000
_cell.length_b   1.000
_cell.length_c   1.000
_cell.angle_alpha   90.00
_cell.angle_beta   90.00
_cell.angle_gamma   90.00
#
_symmetry.space_group_name_H-M   'P 1'
#
loop_
_entity.id
_entity.type
_entity.pdbx_description
1 polymer ?
#
loop_
_entity_poly.entity_id
_entity_poly.type
_entity_poly.pdbx_seq_one_letter_code
_entity_poly.pdbx_strand_id
1 'polypeptide(L)'
;MRRTTPLIILATALFFISCEKAFLRNPDAEPTKVFEYLWQRVDRQYALFDVKGVDWDSIHDVYAMQVNDGMDDDSLFRVLAAMLNTLNDGHVNIVSPFDVSRSEEIFLQTYGRRNIEPNVVTLNYLGAHYHSAGGFAYNTLRGDSVVYIRYGSFSNSASTATLNMILKRYPLAAGVIFDIRQNGGGSLENIWNILALMPAMHAHLYTTQIKSGPAHDDFSEAEKVYSPFTNDDYEPYRKPFVVLTDRGSYSASSFFALCAKAYDNMIVMGDTTGGGLGLPNGGELPNGWTYRFPVTRTIAPDGKNYENGVPPDTVVMLEAAATTAGKDNVIEAAADLILKNH
;
A
#
# COMPACT_ATOMS: atom_id res chain seq x y z
N MET A 1 -4.32 87.76 -38.01
CA MET A 1 -3.48 87.06 -39.03
C MET A 1 -2.02 87.23 -38.70
N ARG A 2 -1.31 86.12 -38.45
CA ARG A 2 0.17 85.85 -38.47
C ARG A 2 0.42 84.74 -37.43
N ARG A 3 0.55 83.49 -37.90
CA ARG A 3 1.82 82.76 -38.12
C ARG A 3 2.65 82.62 -36.83
N THR A 4 2.86 81.40 -36.35
CA THR A 4 4.08 80.58 -36.57
C THR A 4 4.14 79.38 -35.61
N THR A 5 4.30 78.17 -36.16
CA THR A 5 4.89 76.97 -35.53
C THR A 5 6.40 77.22 -35.27
N PRO A 6 7.11 76.52 -34.34
CA PRO A 6 7.44 75.09 -34.52
C PRO A 6 7.57 74.20 -33.25
N LEU A 7 7.51 72.91 -33.56
CA LEU A 7 7.98 71.67 -32.91
C LEU A 7 9.04 71.77 -31.78
N ILE A 8 8.79 71.08 -30.66
CA ILE A 8 9.84 70.46 -29.80
C ILE A 8 9.38 69.04 -29.41
N ILE A 9 10.27 68.09 -29.64
CA ILE A 9 10.26 66.67 -29.29
C ILE A 9 10.96 66.50 -27.93
N LEU A 10 10.38 65.70 -27.01
CA LEU A 10 10.98 64.90 -25.90
C LEU A 10 9.92 64.80 -24.76
N ALA A 11 9.74 63.75 -23.98
CA ALA A 11 10.44 62.48 -23.82
C ALA A 11 9.44 61.49 -23.18
N THR A 12 9.51 60.24 -23.61
CA THR A 12 8.94 59.06 -22.97
C THR A 12 9.33 58.92 -21.50
N ALA A 13 8.35 58.72 -20.62
CA ALA A 13 8.53 58.09 -19.31
C ALA A 13 7.67 56.82 -19.27
N LEU A 14 8.28 55.72 -19.72
CA LEU A 14 7.83 54.36 -19.47
C LEU A 14 8.03 54.07 -17.98
N PHE A 15 6.95 54.01 -17.21
CA PHE A 15 6.98 53.34 -15.91
C PHE A 15 6.82 51.84 -16.14
N PHE A 16 7.95 51.17 -16.42
CA PHE A 16 8.06 49.73 -16.21
C PHE A 16 8.22 49.49 -14.70
N ILE A 17 7.12 49.20 -14.02
CA ILE A 17 7.17 48.43 -12.77
C ILE A 17 6.92 46.98 -13.17
N SER A 18 7.98 46.32 -13.66
CA SER A 18 8.02 44.88 -13.91
C SER A 18 9.31 44.34 -13.34
N CYS A 19 9.40 44.30 -12.02
CA CYS A 19 10.40 43.55 -11.27
C CYS A 19 9.94 43.43 -9.81
N GLU A 20 9.08 42.46 -9.53
CA GLU A 20 8.93 41.96 -8.15
C GLU A 20 8.33 40.53 -8.06
N LYS A 21 8.32 39.79 -9.18
CA LYS A 21 8.12 38.32 -9.19
C LYS A 21 9.37 37.54 -9.60
N ALA A 22 10.52 38.18 -9.62
CA ALA A 22 11.77 37.50 -9.30
C ALA A 22 11.81 37.31 -7.77
N PHE A 23 10.82 36.59 -7.25
CA PHE A 23 10.71 36.18 -5.87
C PHE A 23 12.00 35.42 -5.54
N LEU A 24 12.67 35.79 -4.46
CA LEU A 24 13.86 35.12 -3.91
C LEU A 24 13.67 33.60 -4.03
N ARG A 25 14.32 32.99 -5.02
CA ARG A 25 14.32 31.54 -5.17
C ARG A 25 15.00 31.03 -3.90
N ASN A 26 14.33 30.15 -3.14
CA ASN A 26 14.96 29.50 -1.99
C ASN A 26 16.27 28.89 -2.51
N PRO A 27 17.46 29.33 -2.05
CA PRO A 27 18.72 28.85 -2.60
C PRO A 27 18.89 27.35 -2.35
N ASP A 28 18.17 26.77 -1.39
CA ASP A 28 18.15 25.33 -1.15
C ASP A 28 17.24 24.56 -2.12
N ALA A 29 16.39 25.26 -2.88
CA ALA A 29 15.53 24.69 -3.93
C ALA A 29 16.21 24.57 -5.30
N GLU A 30 17.54 24.77 -5.38
CA GLU A 30 18.32 24.45 -6.58
C GLU A 30 18.25 22.94 -6.88
N PRO A 31 18.05 22.53 -8.15
CA PRO A 31 17.91 21.13 -8.53
C PRO A 31 18.96 20.17 -7.96
N THR A 32 20.24 20.57 -7.98
CA THR A 32 21.33 19.75 -7.41
C THR A 32 21.18 19.54 -5.91
N LYS A 33 20.80 20.57 -5.16
CA LYS A 33 20.57 20.48 -3.71
C LYS A 33 19.33 19.67 -3.36
N VAL A 34 18.26 19.78 -4.15
CA VAL A 34 17.05 18.96 -3.98
C VAL A 34 17.39 17.47 -4.20
N PHE A 35 18.16 17.16 -5.24
CA PHE A 35 18.66 15.81 -5.51
C PHE A 35 19.50 15.27 -4.33
N GLU A 36 20.54 16.01 -3.92
CA GLU A 36 21.42 15.59 -2.82
C GLU A 36 20.65 15.40 -1.52
N TYR A 37 19.72 16.31 -1.21
CA TYR A 37 18.87 16.20 -0.04
C TYR A 37 18.04 14.91 -0.08
N LEU A 38 17.34 14.65 -1.18
CA LEU A 38 16.52 13.44 -1.29
C LEU A 38 17.37 12.18 -1.20
N TRP A 39 18.49 12.13 -1.93
CA TRP A 39 19.38 10.97 -1.92
C TRP A 39 19.90 10.67 -0.51
N GLN A 40 20.37 11.69 0.23
CA GLN A 40 20.85 11.54 1.61
C GLN A 40 19.73 11.13 2.58
N ARG A 41 18.49 11.53 2.33
CA ARG A 41 17.34 11.09 3.14
C ARG A 41 17.07 9.61 2.96
N VAL A 42 17.07 9.12 1.73
CA VAL A 42 16.91 7.70 1.44
C VAL A 42 18.09 6.91 2.02
N ASP A 43 19.31 7.36 1.78
CA ASP A 43 20.54 6.74 2.28
C ASP A 43 20.50 6.47 3.80
N ARG A 44 20.07 7.47 4.57
CA ARG A 44 20.09 7.39 6.03
C ARG A 44 18.86 6.77 6.66
N GLN A 45 17.71 6.79 5.97
CA GLN A 45 16.42 6.51 6.60
C GLN A 45 15.62 5.40 5.91
N TYR A 46 16.00 4.95 4.71
CA TYR A 46 15.36 3.80 4.07
C TYR A 46 15.72 2.50 4.79
N ALA A 47 14.71 1.69 5.09
CA ALA A 47 14.85 0.54 5.99
C ALA A 47 15.13 -0.81 5.29
N LEU A 48 15.22 -0.83 3.96
CA LEU A 48 15.05 -2.07 3.18
C LEU A 48 16.15 -2.30 2.13
N PHE A 49 17.30 -1.62 2.22
CA PHE A 49 18.39 -1.81 1.26
C PHE A 49 18.85 -3.26 1.13
N ASP A 50 18.95 -3.98 2.25
CA ASP A 50 19.30 -5.41 2.30
C ASP A 50 18.27 -6.30 1.59
N VAL A 51 16.99 -5.95 1.70
CA VAL A 51 15.89 -6.66 1.03
C VAL A 51 15.84 -6.37 -0.47
N LYS A 52 16.17 -5.13 -0.87
CA LYS A 52 16.15 -4.72 -2.27
C LYS A 52 17.43 -5.09 -3.03
N GLY A 53 18.54 -5.32 -2.32
CA GLY A 53 19.82 -5.68 -2.93
C GLY A 53 20.39 -4.56 -3.80
N VAL A 54 20.19 -3.32 -3.36
CA VAL A 54 20.51 -2.11 -4.12
C VAL A 54 21.80 -1.47 -3.57
N ASP A 55 22.73 -1.13 -4.46
CA ASP A 55 23.89 -0.30 -4.16
C ASP A 55 23.52 1.18 -4.35
N TRP A 56 23.22 1.85 -3.23
CA TRP A 56 22.71 3.22 -3.24
C TRP A 56 23.76 4.27 -3.61
N ASP A 57 25.04 4.01 -3.34
CA ASP A 57 26.15 4.87 -3.73
C ASP A 57 26.34 4.84 -5.24
N SER A 58 26.33 3.65 -5.85
CA SER A 58 26.40 3.52 -7.31
C SER A 58 25.22 4.21 -8.01
N ILE A 59 24.04 4.22 -7.39
CA ILE A 59 22.87 4.95 -7.89
C ILE A 59 23.08 6.46 -7.80
N HIS A 60 23.68 6.97 -6.71
CA HIS A 60 24.06 8.39 -6.62
C HIS A 60 24.85 8.82 -7.83
N ASP A 61 25.96 8.10 -8.10
CA ASP A 61 26.90 8.45 -9.17
C ASP A 61 26.19 8.56 -10.53
N VAL A 62 25.32 7.60 -10.85
CA VAL A 62 24.58 7.56 -12.13
C VAL A 62 23.61 8.73 -12.27
N TYR A 63 22.87 9.08 -11.22
CA TYR A 63 21.81 10.08 -11.30
C TYR A 63 22.32 11.51 -11.02
N ALA A 64 23.37 11.68 -10.22
CA ALA A 64 24.00 12.98 -9.96
C ALA A 64 24.53 13.61 -11.25
N MET A 65 25.10 12.80 -12.16
CA MET A 65 25.55 13.25 -13.48
C MET A 65 24.42 13.78 -14.38
N GLN A 66 23.17 13.47 -14.08
CA GLN A 66 22.01 13.89 -14.86
C GLN A 66 21.41 15.19 -14.34
N VAL A 67 21.77 15.66 -13.13
CA VAL A 67 21.19 16.84 -12.49
C VAL A 67 22.08 18.07 -12.68
N ASN A 68 21.47 19.21 -13.01
CA ASN A 68 22.13 20.51 -13.00
C ASN A 68 21.12 21.63 -12.67
N ASP A 69 21.61 22.78 -12.21
CA ASP A 69 20.74 23.86 -11.70
C ASP A 69 19.97 24.61 -12.80
N GLY A 70 20.22 24.30 -14.07
CA GLY A 70 19.46 24.79 -15.22
C GLY A 70 18.20 23.98 -15.54
N MET A 71 17.94 22.87 -14.82
CA MET A 71 16.76 22.04 -15.05
C MET A 71 15.45 22.73 -14.71
N ASP A 72 14.42 22.40 -15.48
CA ASP A 72 13.04 22.68 -15.11
C ASP A 72 12.47 21.61 -14.17
N ASP A 73 11.31 21.91 -13.59
CA ASP A 73 10.65 21.07 -12.60
C ASP A 73 10.29 19.68 -13.16
N ASP A 74 9.85 19.58 -14.42
CA ASP A 74 9.49 18.29 -15.04
C ASP A 74 10.73 17.41 -15.23
N SER A 75 11.84 17.98 -15.72
CA SER A 75 13.10 17.26 -15.90
C SER A 75 13.67 16.79 -14.57
N LEU A 76 13.70 17.66 -13.55
CA LEU A 76 14.14 17.28 -12.21
C LEU A 76 13.25 16.16 -11.64
N PHE A 77 11.92 16.31 -11.73
CA PHE A 77 10.99 15.31 -11.22
C PHE A 77 11.24 13.93 -11.84
N ARG A 78 11.43 13.84 -13.16
CA ARG A 78 11.71 12.58 -13.86
C ARG A 78 13.01 11.92 -13.38
N VAL A 79 14.07 12.71 -13.15
CA VAL A 79 15.35 12.17 -12.66
C VAL A 79 15.20 11.64 -11.23
N LEU A 80 14.56 12.40 -10.33
CA LEU A 80 14.33 11.94 -8.96
C LEU A 80 13.41 10.72 -8.91
N ALA A 81 12.35 10.70 -9.73
CA ALA A 81 11.43 9.58 -9.85
C ALA A 81 12.14 8.32 -10.35
N ALA A 82 12.99 8.45 -11.37
CA ALA A 82 13.76 7.34 -11.91
C ALA A 82 14.80 6.82 -10.90
N MET A 83 15.48 7.70 -10.17
CA MET A 83 16.39 7.32 -9.08
C MET A 83 15.65 6.48 -8.03
N LEU A 84 14.49 6.94 -7.54
CA LEU A 84 13.73 6.19 -6.55
C LEU A 84 13.12 4.89 -7.08
N ASN A 85 12.77 4.82 -8.37
CA ASN A 85 12.22 3.62 -8.99
C ASN A 85 13.21 2.43 -8.96
N THR A 86 14.52 2.69 -8.84
CA THR A 86 15.54 1.64 -8.67
C THR A 86 15.36 0.81 -7.41
N LEU A 87 14.68 1.34 -6.39
CA LEU A 87 14.38 0.63 -5.14
C LEU A 87 13.28 -0.43 -5.31
N ASN A 88 12.53 -0.39 -6.42
CA ASN A 88 11.45 -1.33 -6.71
C ASN A 88 10.49 -1.53 -5.52
N ASP A 89 9.95 -0.43 -5.04
CA ASP A 89 9.16 -0.36 -3.80
C ASP A 89 7.91 0.50 -4.00
N GLY A 90 6.74 -0.09 -3.77
CA GLY A 90 5.44 0.57 -3.96
C GLY A 90 5.13 1.64 -2.91
N HIS A 91 5.88 1.70 -1.81
CA HIS A 91 5.78 2.73 -0.77
C HIS A 91 6.76 3.88 -0.96
N VAL A 92 7.57 3.87 -2.02
CA VAL A 92 8.49 4.95 -2.35
C VAL A 92 7.89 5.86 -3.41
N ASN A 93 7.66 7.12 -3.06
CA ASN A 93 7.06 8.10 -3.98
C ASN A 93 7.59 9.52 -3.70
N ILE A 94 7.64 10.33 -4.76
CA ILE A 94 7.72 11.79 -4.69
C ILE A 94 6.40 12.34 -5.23
N VAL A 95 5.89 13.37 -4.59
CA VAL A 95 4.66 14.07 -4.94
C VAL A 95 5.00 15.52 -5.22
N SER A 96 4.73 15.95 -6.44
CA SER A 96 4.76 17.35 -6.86
C SER A 96 3.32 17.85 -7.12
N PRO A 97 3.12 19.16 -7.37
CA PRO A 97 1.81 19.67 -7.77
C PRO A 97 1.27 19.13 -9.11
N PHE A 98 2.13 18.52 -9.93
CA PHE A 98 1.80 18.10 -11.29
C PHE A 98 1.87 16.58 -11.50
N ASP A 99 2.56 15.83 -10.63
CA ASP A 99 2.69 14.37 -10.78
C ASP A 99 3.05 13.65 -9.46
N VAL A 100 2.85 12.33 -9.44
CA VAL A 100 3.21 11.43 -8.34
C VAL A 100 4.02 10.26 -8.91
N SER A 101 5.28 10.16 -8.49
CA SER A 101 6.14 9.05 -8.92
C SER A 101 5.68 7.73 -8.30
N ARG A 102 5.96 6.61 -8.95
CA ARG A 102 5.62 5.27 -8.46
C ARG A 102 6.62 4.25 -8.94
N SER A 103 6.71 3.13 -8.23
CA SER A 103 7.39 1.95 -8.75
C SER A 103 6.61 1.34 -9.92
N GLU A 104 7.24 1.28 -11.10
CA GLU A 104 6.61 0.72 -12.30
C GLU A 104 6.41 -0.79 -12.20
N GLU A 105 7.42 -1.51 -11.71
CA GLU A 105 7.35 -2.96 -11.58
C GLU A 105 6.29 -3.37 -10.54
N ILE A 106 6.26 -2.75 -9.35
CA ILE A 106 5.22 -3.03 -8.36
C ILE A 106 3.84 -2.69 -8.92
N PHE A 107 3.69 -1.60 -9.67
CA PHE A 107 2.44 -1.26 -10.35
C PHE A 107 2.01 -2.38 -11.33
N LEU A 108 2.92 -2.85 -12.18
CA LEU A 108 2.64 -3.91 -13.15
C LEU A 108 2.34 -5.26 -12.47
N GLN A 109 3.00 -5.58 -11.35
CA GLN A 109 2.69 -6.78 -10.57
C GLN A 109 1.30 -6.70 -9.94
N THR A 110 0.95 -5.54 -9.37
CA THR A 110 -0.34 -5.28 -8.70
C THR A 110 -1.52 -5.33 -9.68
N TYR A 111 -1.36 -4.69 -10.85
CA TYR A 111 -2.47 -4.47 -11.78
C TYR A 111 -2.43 -5.32 -13.06
N GLY A 112 -1.28 -5.93 -13.39
CA GLY A 112 -1.10 -6.69 -14.63
C GLY A 112 -1.60 -8.14 -14.56
N ARG A 113 -1.34 -8.87 -13.45
CA ARG A 113 -1.82 -10.24 -13.23
C ARG A 113 -2.75 -10.29 -12.03
N ARG A 114 -4.06 -10.18 -12.29
CA ARG A 114 -5.07 -10.28 -11.23
C ARG A 114 -5.42 -11.74 -10.98
N ASN A 115 -5.47 -12.13 -9.71
CA ASN A 115 -5.97 -13.44 -9.33
C ASN A 115 -7.49 -13.40 -9.04
N ILE A 116 -8.19 -12.48 -9.71
CA ILE A 116 -9.62 -12.19 -9.53
C ILE A 116 -10.17 -11.57 -10.82
N GLU A 117 -11.36 -12.01 -11.23
CA GLU A 117 -12.17 -11.33 -12.25
C GLU A 117 -13.32 -10.59 -11.55
N PRO A 118 -13.24 -9.25 -11.40
CA PRO A 118 -14.21 -8.49 -10.61
C PRO A 118 -15.67 -8.66 -11.05
N ASN A 119 -15.91 -8.80 -12.36
CA ASN A 119 -17.27 -8.97 -12.87
C ASN A 119 -17.85 -10.33 -12.49
N VAL A 120 -17.05 -11.40 -12.55
CA VAL A 120 -17.48 -12.74 -12.13
C VAL A 120 -17.79 -12.76 -10.63
N VAL A 121 -16.92 -12.18 -9.81
CA VAL A 121 -17.15 -12.08 -8.36
C VAL A 121 -18.42 -11.31 -8.05
N THR A 122 -18.60 -10.14 -8.67
CA THR A 122 -19.74 -9.27 -8.41
C THR A 122 -21.05 -9.91 -8.85
N LEU A 123 -21.10 -10.49 -10.05
CA LEU A 123 -22.33 -11.02 -10.61
C LEU A 123 -22.72 -12.38 -10.04
N ASN A 124 -21.74 -13.24 -9.74
CA ASN A 124 -22.00 -14.66 -9.47
C ASN A 124 -21.79 -15.08 -8.01
N TYR A 125 -21.04 -14.31 -7.21
CA TYR A 125 -20.74 -14.63 -5.81
C TYR A 125 -21.33 -13.62 -4.83
N LEU A 126 -21.23 -12.31 -5.13
CA LEU A 126 -22.01 -11.30 -4.41
C LEU A 126 -23.47 -11.32 -4.89
N GLY A 127 -23.69 -11.22 -6.20
CA GLY A 127 -25.02 -11.13 -6.81
C GLY A 127 -25.66 -9.76 -6.60
N ALA A 128 -26.77 -9.48 -7.30
CA ALA A 128 -27.42 -8.17 -7.31
C ALA A 128 -28.01 -7.72 -5.96
N HIS A 129 -28.17 -8.63 -5.00
CA HIS A 129 -28.83 -8.40 -3.71
C HIS A 129 -27.90 -8.65 -2.52
N TYR A 130 -26.59 -8.55 -2.72
CA TYR A 130 -25.63 -8.62 -1.62
C TYR A 130 -25.92 -7.55 -0.55
N HIS A 131 -25.49 -7.82 0.67
CA HIS A 131 -25.60 -6.90 1.79
C HIS A 131 -24.32 -6.07 1.94
N SER A 132 -24.46 -4.82 2.39
CA SER A 132 -23.32 -3.95 2.68
C SER A 132 -23.40 -3.43 4.11
N ALA A 133 -22.28 -3.46 4.82
CA ALA A 133 -22.15 -2.87 6.15
C ALA A 133 -20.70 -2.46 6.43
N GLY A 134 -20.48 -1.17 6.74
CA GLY A 134 -19.13 -0.62 6.84
C GLY A 134 -18.38 -0.77 5.50
N GLY A 135 -17.16 -1.28 5.54
CA GLY A 135 -16.38 -1.61 4.34
C GLY A 135 -16.68 -2.98 3.72
N PHE A 136 -17.61 -3.75 4.27
CA PHE A 136 -17.89 -5.13 3.85
C PHE A 136 -19.05 -5.21 2.88
N ALA A 137 -18.83 -5.82 1.71
CA ALA A 137 -19.88 -6.34 0.84
C ALA A 137 -19.97 -7.86 1.05
N TYR A 138 -21.13 -8.41 1.37
CA TYR A 138 -21.24 -9.82 1.74
C TYR A 138 -22.52 -10.49 1.26
N ASN A 139 -22.43 -11.79 1.04
CA ASN A 139 -23.55 -12.68 0.76
C ASN A 139 -23.21 -14.10 1.28
N THR A 140 -24.10 -15.06 1.07
CA THR A 140 -23.86 -16.47 1.38
C THR A 140 -23.72 -17.32 0.12
N LEU A 141 -22.98 -18.40 0.24
CA LEU A 141 -22.79 -19.43 -0.77
C LEU A 141 -23.25 -20.78 -0.20
N ARG A 142 -23.51 -21.75 -1.09
CA ARG A 142 -23.82 -23.15 -0.73
C ARG A 142 -25.00 -23.28 0.24
N GLY A 143 -26.09 -22.56 -0.05
CA GLY A 143 -27.30 -22.58 0.79
C GLY A 143 -27.02 -22.14 2.22
N ASP A 144 -26.43 -20.95 2.37
CA ASP A 144 -26.08 -20.34 3.66
C ASP A 144 -24.97 -21.05 4.47
N SER A 145 -24.36 -22.10 3.92
CA SER A 145 -23.29 -22.85 4.61
C SER A 145 -21.95 -22.11 4.61
N VAL A 146 -21.73 -21.14 3.71
CA VAL A 146 -20.49 -20.36 3.66
C VAL A 146 -20.84 -18.88 3.56
N VAL A 147 -20.28 -18.06 4.44
CA VAL A 147 -20.39 -16.60 4.34
C VAL A 147 -19.26 -16.09 3.45
N TYR A 148 -19.59 -15.38 2.39
CA TYR A 148 -18.61 -14.72 1.52
C TYR A 148 -18.61 -13.22 1.81
N ILE A 149 -17.46 -12.68 2.20
CA ILE A 149 -17.25 -11.27 2.51
C ILE A 149 -16.16 -10.74 1.59
N ARG A 150 -16.48 -9.71 0.80
CA ARG A 150 -15.52 -8.91 0.05
C ARG A 150 -15.17 -7.66 0.87
N TYR A 151 -13.89 -7.51 1.21
CA TYR A 151 -13.36 -6.33 1.88
C TYR A 151 -12.33 -5.63 0.97
N GLY A 152 -12.80 -4.62 0.23
CA GLY A 152 -12.06 -4.02 -0.89
C GLY A 152 -10.95 -3.03 -0.52
N SER A 153 -10.95 -2.47 0.70
CA SER A 153 -9.95 -1.50 1.13
C SER A 153 -9.87 -1.42 2.66
N PHE A 154 -8.66 -1.46 3.22
CA PHE A 154 -8.42 -1.14 4.64
C PHE A 154 -8.60 0.37 4.95
N SER A 155 -8.86 1.22 3.95
CA SER A 155 -9.27 2.61 4.18
C SER A 155 -10.75 2.73 4.57
N ASN A 156 -11.56 1.69 4.27
CA ASN A 156 -12.94 1.62 4.71
C ASN A 156 -13.02 1.00 6.11
N SER A 157 -13.90 1.50 6.97
CA SER A 157 -14.06 0.99 8.34
C SER A 157 -14.37 -0.52 8.36
N ALA A 158 -13.61 -1.27 9.17
CA ALA A 158 -13.85 -2.69 9.48
C ALA A 158 -14.05 -2.86 10.99
N SER A 159 -15.16 -2.37 11.52
CA SER A 159 -15.41 -2.45 12.96
C SER A 159 -15.65 -3.90 13.43
N THR A 160 -15.13 -4.24 14.60
CA THR A 160 -15.37 -5.50 15.31
C THR A 160 -16.87 -5.77 15.46
N ALA A 161 -17.64 -4.75 15.87
CA ALA A 161 -19.08 -4.86 16.03
C ALA A 161 -19.80 -5.22 14.73
N THR A 162 -19.45 -4.55 13.63
CA THR A 162 -20.06 -4.80 12.30
C THR A 162 -19.75 -6.22 11.84
N LEU A 163 -18.49 -6.65 11.89
CA LEU A 163 -18.12 -8.00 11.45
C LEU A 163 -18.82 -9.06 12.31
N ASN A 164 -18.88 -8.88 13.63
CA ASN A 164 -19.62 -9.78 14.52
C ASN A 164 -21.12 -9.87 14.18
N MET A 165 -21.77 -8.75 13.85
CA MET A 165 -23.18 -8.75 13.41
C MET A 165 -23.39 -9.51 12.10
N ILE A 166 -22.47 -9.37 11.14
CA ILE A 166 -22.50 -10.13 9.88
C ILE A 166 -22.40 -11.63 10.18
N LEU A 167 -21.44 -12.04 11.00
CA LEU A 167 -21.22 -13.46 11.33
C LEU A 167 -22.40 -14.05 12.11
N LYS A 168 -22.96 -13.30 13.08
CA LYS A 168 -24.14 -13.73 13.85
C LYS A 168 -25.43 -13.83 13.02
N ARG A 169 -25.50 -13.20 11.85
CA ARG A 169 -26.62 -13.34 10.92
C ARG A 169 -26.72 -14.76 10.35
N TYR A 170 -25.59 -15.49 10.31
CA TYR A 170 -25.50 -16.84 9.74
C TYR A 170 -24.88 -17.83 10.74
N PRO A 171 -25.54 -18.09 11.89
CA PRO A 171 -24.95 -18.88 12.98
C PRO A 171 -24.66 -20.33 12.58
N LEU A 172 -25.38 -20.85 11.57
CA LEU A 172 -25.22 -22.20 11.04
C LEU A 172 -24.16 -22.31 9.93
N ALA A 173 -23.61 -21.19 9.43
CA ALA A 173 -22.58 -21.24 8.40
C ALA A 173 -21.34 -21.97 8.92
N ALA A 174 -20.78 -22.85 8.11
CA ALA A 174 -19.62 -23.66 8.41
C ALA A 174 -18.32 -22.84 8.51
N GLY A 175 -18.25 -21.69 7.85
CA GLY A 175 -17.07 -20.82 7.85
C GLY A 175 -17.28 -19.57 7.00
N VAL A 176 -16.20 -18.79 6.90
CA VAL A 176 -16.15 -17.51 6.16
C VAL A 176 -15.05 -17.55 5.10
N ILE A 177 -15.37 -17.03 3.93
CA ILE A 177 -14.40 -16.57 2.94
C ILE A 177 -14.29 -15.05 3.07
N PHE A 178 -13.10 -14.55 3.39
CA PHE A 178 -12.79 -13.14 3.55
C PHE A 178 -11.85 -12.69 2.43
N ASP A 179 -12.43 -12.13 1.37
CA ASP A 179 -11.73 -11.79 0.14
C ASP A 179 -11.15 -10.37 0.18
N ILE A 180 -9.83 -10.30 0.29
CA ILE A 180 -9.02 -9.06 0.25
C ILE A 180 -8.14 -8.99 -1.01
N ARG A 181 -8.43 -9.78 -2.05
CA ARG A 181 -7.76 -9.63 -3.35
C ARG A 181 -7.96 -8.21 -3.87
N GLN A 182 -6.93 -7.63 -4.50
CA GLN A 182 -6.94 -6.25 -5.00
C GLN A 182 -7.25 -5.19 -3.92
N ASN A 183 -7.01 -5.49 -2.64
CA ASN A 183 -7.08 -4.51 -1.56
C ASN A 183 -5.68 -3.91 -1.32
N GLY A 184 -5.45 -2.68 -1.77
CA GLY A 184 -4.16 -1.99 -1.67
C GLY A 184 -3.74 -1.56 -0.25
N GLY A 185 -4.55 -1.88 0.78
CA GLY A 185 -4.28 -1.52 2.16
C GLY A 185 -5.08 -0.30 2.63
N GLY A 186 -4.51 0.44 3.60
CA GLY A 186 -5.20 1.49 4.36
C GLY A 186 -4.81 1.47 5.84
N SER A 187 -5.77 1.56 6.74
CA SER A 187 -5.51 1.64 8.18
C SER A 187 -5.14 0.30 8.80
N LEU A 188 -4.03 0.25 9.55
CA LEU A 188 -3.67 -0.90 10.38
C LEU A 188 -4.66 -1.12 11.54
N GLU A 189 -5.38 -0.09 11.99
CA GLU A 189 -6.39 -0.23 13.05
C GLU A 189 -7.47 -1.24 12.67
N ASN A 190 -7.86 -1.25 11.40
CA ASN A 190 -8.86 -2.19 10.87
C ASN A 190 -8.39 -3.65 10.94
N ILE A 191 -7.07 -3.91 10.93
CA ILE A 191 -6.51 -5.25 11.18
C ILE A 191 -6.85 -5.68 12.60
N TRP A 192 -6.56 -4.83 13.58
CA TRP A 192 -6.81 -5.12 14.99
C TRP A 192 -8.29 -5.32 15.30
N ASN A 193 -9.15 -4.52 14.66
CA ASN A 193 -10.60 -4.68 14.79
C ASN A 193 -11.11 -6.04 14.28
N ILE A 194 -10.54 -6.56 13.19
CA ILE A 194 -10.87 -7.89 12.66
C ILE A 194 -10.32 -8.99 13.58
N LEU A 195 -9.05 -8.88 13.98
CA LEU A 195 -8.38 -9.86 14.85
C LEU A 195 -8.98 -9.93 16.25
N ALA A 196 -9.60 -8.84 16.74
CA ALA A 196 -10.32 -8.83 18.01
C ALA A 196 -11.52 -9.80 18.08
N LEU A 197 -12.02 -10.29 16.94
CA LEU A 197 -13.03 -11.35 16.88
C LEU A 197 -12.46 -12.76 16.82
N MET A 198 -11.15 -12.90 16.62
CA MET A 198 -10.51 -14.21 16.51
C MET A 198 -10.19 -14.77 17.90
N PRO A 199 -9.94 -16.09 18.03
CA PRO A 199 -9.58 -16.69 19.31
C PRO A 199 -8.29 -16.06 19.86
N ALA A 200 -8.34 -15.61 21.12
CA ALA A 200 -7.15 -15.11 21.78
C ALA A 200 -6.13 -16.23 22.00
N MET A 201 -4.89 -15.95 21.63
CA MET A 201 -3.78 -16.90 21.72
C MET A 201 -2.48 -16.27 22.19
N HIS A 202 -2.44 -14.93 22.36
CA HIS A 202 -1.22 -14.16 22.63
C HIS A 202 -0.05 -14.58 21.73
N ALA A 203 -0.33 -14.81 20.45
CA ALA A 203 0.64 -15.30 19.49
C ALA A 203 1.54 -14.17 19.02
N HIS A 204 2.83 -14.46 18.83
CA HIS A 204 3.77 -13.55 18.19
C HIS A 204 3.40 -13.41 16.71
N LEU A 205 2.98 -12.21 16.29
CA LEU A 205 2.53 -11.93 14.93
C LEU A 205 3.71 -11.57 14.03
N TYR A 206 4.58 -10.67 14.50
CA TYR A 206 5.78 -10.24 13.80
C TYR A 206 6.68 -9.44 14.75
N THR A 207 7.92 -9.24 14.32
CA THR A 207 8.88 -8.34 14.96
C THR A 207 9.06 -7.11 14.07
N THR A 208 9.06 -5.92 14.66
CA THR A 208 9.28 -4.64 13.95
C THR A 208 10.57 -3.99 14.43
N GLN A 209 11.23 -3.28 13.53
CA GLN A 209 12.38 -2.44 13.81
C GLN A 209 12.28 -1.14 13.03
N ILE A 210 12.69 -0.04 13.66
CA ILE A 210 12.62 1.30 13.10
C ILE A 210 14.04 1.78 12.80
N LYS A 211 14.22 2.49 11.69
CA LYS A 211 15.48 3.16 11.40
C LYS A 211 15.86 4.16 12.49
N SER A 212 17.03 3.99 13.09
CA SER A 212 17.49 4.77 14.24
C SER A 212 18.83 5.48 14.05
N GLY A 213 19.59 5.14 13.01
CA GLY A 213 20.91 5.69 12.73
C GLY A 213 21.24 5.73 11.24
N PRO A 214 22.36 6.39 10.88
CA PRO A 214 22.72 6.69 9.50
C PRO A 214 23.27 5.52 8.70
N ALA A 215 23.91 4.51 9.31
CA ALA A 215 24.39 3.35 8.55
C ALA A 215 23.19 2.51 8.10
N HIS A 216 23.19 1.89 6.92
CA HIS A 216 22.00 1.22 6.35
C HIS A 216 21.39 0.14 7.26
N ASP A 217 22.18 -0.47 8.15
CA ASP A 217 21.77 -1.50 9.11
C ASP A 217 21.54 -0.99 10.55
N ASP A 218 21.63 0.32 10.79
CA ASP A 218 21.30 0.91 12.09
C ASP A 218 19.78 0.91 12.35
N PHE A 219 19.34 0.00 13.22
CA PHE A 219 17.94 -0.12 13.63
C PHE A 219 17.77 -0.06 15.16
N SER A 220 16.57 0.29 15.59
CA SER A 220 16.14 0.15 16.98
C SER A 220 16.26 -1.30 17.47
N GLU A 221 16.14 -1.48 18.79
CA GLU A 221 15.88 -2.81 19.33
C GLU A 221 14.65 -3.43 18.67
N ALA A 222 14.70 -4.75 18.52
CA ALA A 222 13.64 -5.54 17.92
C ALA A 222 12.44 -5.62 18.85
N GLU A 223 11.29 -5.09 18.41
CA GLU A 223 10.05 -5.12 19.17
C GLU A 223 9.12 -6.21 18.62
N LYS A 224 8.70 -7.13 19.49
CA LYS A 224 7.73 -8.17 19.14
C LYS A 224 6.31 -7.64 19.28
N VAL A 225 5.51 -7.82 18.24
CA VAL A 225 4.09 -7.52 18.22
C VAL A 225 3.30 -8.81 18.40
N TYR A 226 2.32 -8.78 19.31
CA TYR A 226 1.49 -9.93 19.66
C TYR A 226 0.04 -9.70 19.26
N SER A 227 -0.71 -10.80 19.09
CA SER A 227 -2.15 -10.76 18.87
C SER A 227 -2.85 -10.01 20.01
N PRO A 228 -3.92 -9.23 19.74
CA PRO A 228 -4.72 -8.66 20.80
C PRO A 228 -5.25 -9.75 21.74
N PHE A 229 -5.46 -9.40 23.00
CA PHE A 229 -6.21 -10.25 23.92
C PHE A 229 -7.68 -10.35 23.47
N THR A 230 -8.39 -11.35 23.99
CA THR A 230 -9.82 -11.54 23.69
C THR A 230 -10.56 -10.25 23.97
N ASN A 231 -11.40 -9.83 23.02
CA ASN A 231 -12.40 -8.83 23.33
C ASN A 231 -13.56 -9.53 24.06
N ASP A 232 -13.67 -9.30 25.38
CA ASP A 232 -14.68 -9.93 26.22
C ASP A 232 -16.12 -9.54 25.86
N ASP A 233 -16.32 -8.51 25.02
CA ASP A 233 -17.63 -8.11 24.51
C ASP A 233 -18.19 -9.07 23.43
N TYR A 234 -17.35 -9.94 22.87
CA TYR A 234 -17.72 -10.82 21.75
C TYR A 234 -17.33 -12.29 21.98
N GLU A 235 -18.18 -13.20 21.52
CA GLU A 235 -17.81 -14.60 21.43
C GLU A 235 -16.78 -14.79 20.30
N PRO A 236 -15.60 -15.38 20.56
CA PRO A 236 -14.60 -15.56 19.52
C PRO A 236 -15.09 -16.42 18.36
N TYR A 237 -14.84 -15.97 17.14
CA TYR A 237 -15.15 -16.71 15.93
C TYR A 237 -14.13 -17.83 15.73
N ARG A 238 -14.54 -19.07 15.98
CA ARG A 238 -13.66 -20.27 15.95
C ARG A 238 -13.77 -21.12 14.69
N LYS A 239 -14.77 -20.85 13.84
CA LYS A 239 -14.97 -21.59 12.59
C LYS A 239 -13.90 -21.20 11.56
N PRO A 240 -13.68 -22.02 10.51
CA PRO A 240 -12.75 -21.71 9.43
C PRO A 240 -12.97 -20.30 8.84
N PHE A 241 -11.87 -19.55 8.71
CA PHE A 241 -11.82 -18.20 8.16
C PHE A 241 -10.77 -18.15 7.05
N VAL A 242 -11.19 -18.34 5.80
CA VAL A 242 -10.28 -18.39 4.65
C VAL A 242 -10.09 -17.00 4.07
N VAL A 243 -8.87 -16.47 4.14
CA VAL A 243 -8.49 -15.15 3.61
C VAL A 243 -7.99 -15.30 2.18
N LEU A 244 -8.68 -14.68 1.21
CA LEU A 244 -8.22 -14.70 -0.18
C LEU A 244 -7.29 -13.53 -0.46
N THR A 245 -6.14 -13.82 -1.04
CA THR A 245 -5.07 -12.85 -1.33
C THR A 245 -4.58 -12.94 -2.77
N ASP A 246 -4.06 -11.82 -3.28
CA ASP A 246 -3.34 -11.77 -4.55
C ASP A 246 -2.27 -10.66 -4.56
N ARG A 247 -1.57 -10.49 -5.69
CA ARG A 247 -0.58 -9.42 -5.86
C ARG A 247 -1.13 -8.01 -5.67
N GLY A 248 -2.45 -7.82 -5.75
CA GLY A 248 -3.11 -6.57 -5.43
C GLY A 248 -3.43 -6.38 -3.93
N SER A 249 -3.32 -7.43 -3.12
CA SER A 249 -3.33 -7.34 -1.66
C SER A 249 -1.99 -6.72 -1.20
N TYR A 250 -1.94 -5.43 -0.92
CA TYR A 250 -0.69 -4.70 -0.60
C TYR A 250 -0.81 -3.96 0.75
N SER A 251 0.32 -3.57 1.34
CA SER A 251 0.37 -2.75 2.55
C SER A 251 -0.34 -3.40 3.75
N ALA A 252 -1.31 -2.72 4.38
CA ALA A 252 -2.12 -3.28 5.46
C ALA A 252 -2.73 -4.66 5.14
N SER A 253 -3.05 -4.94 3.86
CA SER A 253 -3.52 -6.27 3.44
C SER A 253 -2.45 -7.35 3.59
N SER A 254 -1.19 -7.04 3.26
CA SER A 254 -0.06 -7.94 3.49
C SER A 254 0.19 -8.15 4.99
N PHE A 255 0.09 -7.08 5.80
CA PHE A 255 0.13 -7.20 7.26
C PHE A 255 -0.96 -8.12 7.79
N PHE A 256 -2.21 -7.98 7.31
CA PHE A 256 -3.30 -8.85 7.73
C PHE A 256 -3.03 -10.31 7.33
N ALA A 257 -2.57 -10.56 6.11
CA ALA A 257 -2.21 -11.91 5.65
C ALA A 257 -1.09 -12.53 6.51
N LEU A 258 -0.06 -11.76 6.89
CA LEU A 258 0.98 -12.20 7.81
C LEU A 258 0.40 -12.53 9.20
N CYS A 259 -0.44 -11.65 9.75
CA CYS A 259 -1.04 -11.85 11.07
C CYS A 259 -1.99 -13.06 11.07
N ALA A 260 -2.74 -13.28 9.99
CA ALA A 260 -3.67 -14.40 9.84
C ALA A 260 -2.99 -15.75 10.02
N LYS A 261 -1.74 -15.89 9.55
CA LYS A 261 -0.94 -17.12 9.69
C LYS A 261 -0.65 -17.53 11.13
N ALA A 262 -0.82 -16.63 12.10
CA ALA A 262 -0.66 -16.96 13.51
C ALA A 262 -1.88 -17.69 14.09
N TYR A 263 -3.04 -17.68 13.41
CA TYR A 263 -4.29 -18.20 13.95
C TYR A 263 -4.68 -19.55 13.33
N ASP A 264 -4.91 -20.55 14.18
CA ASP A 264 -5.25 -21.92 13.75
C ASP A 264 -6.53 -22.03 12.90
N ASN A 265 -7.49 -21.12 13.10
CA ASN A 265 -8.75 -21.11 12.35
C ASN A 265 -8.70 -20.24 11.09
N MET A 266 -7.59 -19.54 10.83
CA MET A 266 -7.42 -18.70 9.65
C MET A 266 -6.52 -19.40 8.63
N ILE A 267 -6.86 -19.28 7.34
CA ILE A 267 -6.09 -19.90 6.25
C ILE A 267 -5.95 -18.88 5.13
N VAL A 268 -4.72 -18.55 4.74
CA VAL A 268 -4.45 -17.66 3.61
C VAL A 268 -4.41 -18.48 2.33
N MET A 269 -5.25 -18.13 1.35
CA MET A 269 -5.37 -18.83 0.07
C MET A 269 -5.27 -17.85 -1.10
N GLY A 270 -4.74 -18.30 -2.24
CA GLY A 270 -4.71 -17.53 -3.48
C GLY A 270 -3.30 -17.38 -4.02
N ASP A 271 -2.88 -16.15 -4.27
CA ASP A 271 -1.51 -15.82 -4.71
C ASP A 271 -0.76 -15.08 -3.60
N THR A 272 0.56 -15.01 -3.73
CA THR A 272 1.42 -14.18 -2.87
C THR A 272 0.94 -12.74 -2.88
N THR A 273 0.93 -12.10 -1.70
CA THR A 273 0.54 -10.69 -1.61
C THR A 273 1.49 -9.79 -2.39
N GLY A 274 1.10 -8.54 -2.62
CA GLY A 274 1.97 -7.55 -3.27
C GLY A 274 3.15 -7.08 -2.39
N GLY A 275 3.11 -7.34 -1.08
CA GLY A 275 4.15 -6.89 -0.15
C GLY A 275 3.83 -5.55 0.52
N GLY A 276 4.85 -4.75 0.79
CA GLY A 276 4.72 -3.45 1.47
C GLY A 276 4.50 -3.57 2.98
N LEU A 277 5.38 -4.26 3.70
CA LEU A 277 5.29 -4.37 5.17
C LEU A 277 6.17 -3.35 5.89
N GLY A 278 6.94 -2.54 5.16
CA GLY A 278 7.59 -1.35 5.70
C GLY A 278 6.62 -0.17 5.79
N LEU A 279 6.58 0.49 6.95
CA LEU A 279 5.71 1.65 7.17
C LEU A 279 6.36 2.90 6.57
N PRO A 280 5.70 3.57 5.60
CA PRO A 280 6.26 4.75 5.00
C PRO A 280 6.24 5.92 5.98
N ASN A 281 7.35 6.63 6.04
CA ASN A 281 7.42 7.98 6.58
C ASN A 281 7.94 8.92 5.50
N GLY A 282 7.73 10.22 5.67
CA GLY A 282 8.02 11.19 4.64
C GLY A 282 8.40 12.56 5.17
N GLY A 283 8.66 13.46 4.24
CA GLY A 283 9.00 14.84 4.53
C GLY A 283 8.84 15.73 3.32
N GLU A 284 9.22 16.99 3.50
CA GLU A 284 9.25 17.99 2.44
C GLU A 284 10.68 18.11 1.87
N LEU A 285 10.76 18.26 0.55
CA LEU A 285 11.97 18.62 -0.19
C LEU A 285 12.15 20.15 -0.17
N PRO A 286 13.36 20.67 -0.34
CA PRO A 286 13.62 22.12 -0.31
C PRO A 286 12.81 22.96 -1.32
N ASN A 287 12.33 22.34 -2.40
CA ASN A 287 11.47 22.95 -3.42
C ASN A 287 9.96 22.81 -3.14
N GLY A 288 9.57 22.29 -1.98
CA GLY A 288 8.18 22.16 -1.54
C GLY A 288 7.46 20.89 -2.03
N TRP A 289 8.13 20.02 -2.79
CA TRP A 289 7.59 18.68 -3.08
C TRP A 289 7.67 17.80 -1.82
N THR A 290 6.91 16.72 -1.79
CA THR A 290 6.98 15.77 -0.66
C THR A 290 7.49 14.42 -1.14
N TYR A 291 8.09 13.67 -0.23
CA TYR A 291 8.54 12.30 -0.49
C TYR A 291 8.11 11.40 0.65
N ARG A 292 8.02 10.11 0.38
CA ARG A 292 7.88 9.07 1.40
C ARG A 292 8.62 7.80 0.99
N PHE A 293 9.04 7.04 1.99
CA PHE A 293 9.59 5.69 1.84
C PHE A 293 9.51 4.94 3.17
N PRO A 294 9.55 3.60 3.16
CA PRO A 294 9.63 2.78 4.37
C PRO A 294 10.79 3.12 5.30
N VAL A 295 10.47 3.40 6.57
CA VAL A 295 11.45 3.62 7.66
C VAL A 295 11.43 2.50 8.70
N THR A 296 10.61 1.48 8.48
CA THR A 296 10.53 0.30 9.33
C THR A 296 10.75 -0.95 8.51
N ARG A 297 11.21 -2.02 9.16
CA ARG A 297 11.21 -3.36 8.61
C ARG A 297 10.37 -4.29 9.49
N THR A 298 9.65 -5.17 8.83
CA THR A 298 8.79 -6.17 9.47
C THR A 298 9.39 -7.55 9.22
N ILE A 299 9.64 -8.28 10.30
CA ILE A 299 10.23 -9.62 10.30
C ILE A 299 9.16 -10.59 10.80
N ALA A 300 8.81 -11.56 9.98
CA ALA A 300 7.85 -12.60 10.32
C ALA A 300 8.38 -13.53 11.42
N PRO A 301 7.51 -14.32 12.10
CA PRO A 301 7.92 -15.24 13.15
C PRO A 301 8.94 -16.31 12.70
N ASP A 302 8.99 -16.61 11.40
CA ASP A 302 9.97 -17.51 10.78
C ASP A 302 11.33 -16.84 10.48
N GLY A 303 11.49 -15.57 10.86
CA GLY A 303 12.70 -14.78 10.66
C GLY A 303 12.84 -14.13 9.29
N LYS A 304 11.85 -14.28 8.39
CA LYS A 304 11.92 -13.71 7.04
C LYS A 304 11.29 -12.32 6.95
N ASN A 305 11.78 -11.51 6.03
CA ASN A 305 11.14 -10.27 5.62
C ASN A 305 10.27 -10.53 4.38
N TYR A 306 8.99 -10.19 4.46
CA TYR A 306 8.01 -10.39 3.39
C TYR A 306 7.65 -9.11 2.64
N GLU A 307 8.53 -8.11 2.63
CA GLU A 307 8.34 -6.85 1.92
C GLU A 307 7.94 -7.01 0.44
N ASN A 308 8.38 -8.08 -0.21
CA ASN A 308 8.05 -8.39 -1.61
C ASN A 308 6.85 -9.36 -1.77
N GLY A 309 6.12 -9.61 -0.68
CA GLY A 309 4.90 -10.42 -0.65
C GLY A 309 4.91 -11.53 0.41
N VAL A 310 3.78 -11.67 1.09
CA VAL A 310 3.51 -12.77 2.03
C VAL A 310 2.97 -13.96 1.22
N PRO A 311 3.59 -15.15 1.29
CA PRO A 311 3.10 -16.32 0.58
C PRO A 311 1.82 -16.86 1.23
N PRO A 312 0.83 -17.35 0.46
CA PRO A 312 -0.36 -17.98 1.03
C PRO A 312 0.00 -19.34 1.67
N ASP A 313 -0.89 -19.85 2.53
CA ASP A 313 -0.81 -21.23 3.02
C ASP A 313 -1.16 -22.23 1.91
N THR A 314 -2.09 -21.85 1.02
CA THR A 314 -2.48 -22.65 -0.15
C THR A 314 -2.50 -21.79 -1.41
N VAL A 315 -1.64 -22.12 -2.38
CA VAL A 315 -1.61 -21.43 -3.67
C VAL A 315 -2.78 -21.91 -4.54
N VAL A 316 -3.63 -20.98 -4.98
CA VAL A 316 -4.70 -21.22 -5.94
C VAL A 316 -4.76 -20.05 -6.91
N MET A 317 -4.48 -20.31 -8.19
CA MET A 317 -4.50 -19.30 -9.24
C MET A 317 -5.81 -19.36 -10.03
N LEU A 318 -6.36 -18.20 -10.37
CA LEU A 318 -7.57 -18.06 -11.16
C LEU A 318 -7.31 -18.61 -12.56
N GLU A 319 -8.16 -19.53 -12.97
CA GLU A 319 -8.08 -20.17 -14.28
C GLU A 319 -8.97 -19.44 -15.27
N ALA A 320 -8.44 -19.11 -16.45
CA ALA A 320 -9.21 -18.47 -17.52
C ALA A 320 -10.45 -19.29 -17.93
N ALA A 321 -10.37 -20.63 -17.84
CA ALA A 321 -11.49 -21.52 -18.10
C ALA A 321 -12.60 -21.37 -17.05
N ALA A 322 -12.24 -21.23 -15.76
CA ALA A 322 -13.20 -20.95 -14.69
C ALA A 322 -13.90 -19.62 -14.93
N THR A 323 -13.14 -18.56 -15.22
CA THR A 323 -13.69 -17.23 -15.52
C THR A 323 -14.65 -17.25 -16.70
N THR A 324 -14.27 -17.95 -17.79
CA THR A 324 -15.12 -18.14 -18.97
C THR A 324 -16.43 -18.87 -18.64
N ALA A 325 -16.39 -19.80 -17.68
CA ALA A 325 -17.57 -20.49 -17.18
C ALA A 325 -18.36 -19.69 -16.12
N GLY A 326 -18.02 -18.41 -15.89
CA GLY A 326 -18.64 -17.57 -14.87
C GLY A 326 -18.26 -17.99 -13.45
N LYS A 327 -17.11 -18.60 -13.24
CA LYS A 327 -16.64 -19.06 -11.92
C LYS A 327 -15.31 -18.42 -11.54
N ASP A 328 -15.08 -18.37 -10.24
CA ASP A 328 -13.82 -18.04 -9.61
C ASP A 328 -13.35 -19.28 -8.84
N ASN A 329 -12.44 -20.06 -9.42
CA ASN A 329 -11.97 -21.29 -8.82
C ASN A 329 -11.20 -21.08 -7.49
N VAL A 330 -10.75 -19.86 -7.19
CA VAL A 330 -10.16 -19.53 -5.88
C VAL A 330 -11.26 -19.48 -4.81
N ILE A 331 -12.40 -18.84 -5.11
CA ILE A 331 -13.57 -18.84 -4.20
C ILE A 331 -14.13 -20.26 -4.06
N GLU A 332 -14.23 -21.02 -5.16
CA GLU A 332 -14.72 -22.41 -5.09
C GLU A 332 -13.82 -23.28 -4.20
N ALA A 333 -12.49 -23.20 -4.35
CA ALA A 333 -11.54 -23.95 -3.54
C ALA A 333 -11.65 -23.60 -2.04
N ALA A 334 -11.85 -22.31 -1.71
CA ALA A 334 -12.05 -21.87 -0.34
C ALA A 334 -13.36 -22.39 0.25
N ALA A 335 -14.46 -22.36 -0.51
CA ALA A 335 -15.74 -22.91 -0.08
C ALA A 335 -15.64 -24.42 0.19
N ASP A 336 -14.98 -25.16 -0.71
CA ASP A 336 -14.81 -26.60 -0.56
C ASP A 336 -13.90 -26.95 0.63
N LEU A 337 -12.89 -26.12 0.93
CA LEU A 337 -12.05 -26.29 2.13
C LEU A 337 -12.85 -26.10 3.42
N ILE A 338 -13.69 -25.07 3.48
CA ILE A 338 -14.56 -24.80 4.64
C ILE A 338 -15.48 -25.98 4.91
N LEU A 339 -16.08 -26.55 3.85
CA LEU A 339 -17.06 -27.63 3.98
C LEU A 339 -16.43 -29.01 4.26
N LYS A 340 -15.14 -29.21 4.00
CA LYS A 340 -14.43 -30.46 4.37
C LYS A 340 -14.09 -30.54 5.86
N ASN A 341 -13.94 -29.38 6.51
CA ASN A 341 -13.54 -29.26 7.92
C ASN A 341 -14.73 -29.13 8.87
N HIS A 342 -15.95 -29.29 8.36
CA HIS A 342 -17.22 -29.20 9.08
C HIS A 342 -17.99 -30.52 8.92
#